data_AF-A0AAN8JBJ6-F1
#
_entry.id   AF-A0AAN8JBJ6-F1
#
_cell.length_a   1.000
_cell.length_b   1.000
_cell.length_c   1.000
_cell.angle_alpha   90.00
_cell.angle_beta   90.00
_cell.angle_gamma   90.00
#
_symmetry.space_group_name_H-M   'P 1'
#
loop_
_entity.id
_entity.type
_entity.pdbx_description
1 polymer ?
#
loop_
_entity_poly.entity_id
_entity_poly.type
_entity_poly.pdbx_seq_one_letter_code
_entity_poly.pdbx_strand_id
1 'polypeptide(L)'
;MVDPEQYFYRGLSDHNTIGNVKMIAPWTYNSDGVGMGHDALVEDTFIWANDDSFKVYTDNMVVRRCVVWQAQNGAVFQFGWWSGRDMQKVRISDVDVIHTDWCTFKGNNCHISGNDAVIDLAGDTKSFKVSDIVISNIRIEGSCPRLVYFKMNPASTGSVTNMHFNNWSVESQPTHDSLHNEIQGANKATASNWTFTNLKIGGHCINSPSQADFSLESHTNNIKFTCH
;
A
#
# COMPACT_ATOMS: atom_id res chain seq x y z
N MET A 1 -20.96 -7.46 2.25
CA MET A 1 -20.79 -7.27 3.71
C MET A 1 -20.95 -5.79 3.98
N VAL A 2 -21.64 -5.43 5.07
CA VAL A 2 -22.10 -4.06 5.34
C VAL A 2 -21.90 -3.78 6.82
N ASP A 3 -21.44 -2.57 7.17
CA ASP A 3 -21.40 -2.04 8.54
C ASP A 3 -20.71 -3.00 9.56
N PRO A 4 -19.41 -3.29 9.36
CA PRO A 4 -18.69 -4.18 10.24
C PRO A 4 -18.38 -3.46 11.57
N GLU A 5 -18.35 -4.21 12.66
CA GLU A 5 -17.88 -3.65 13.95
C GLU A 5 -16.34 -3.48 13.96
N GLN A 6 -15.64 -4.37 13.26
CA GLN A 6 -14.18 -4.39 13.08
C GLN A 6 -13.88 -4.90 11.66
N TYR A 7 -13.38 -6.12 11.48
CA TYR A 7 -12.99 -6.63 10.16
C TYR A 7 -14.17 -7.03 9.28
N PHE A 8 -14.09 -6.73 7.98
CA PHE A 8 -14.98 -7.35 6.99
C PHE A 8 -14.65 -8.83 6.77
N TYR A 9 -13.38 -9.18 6.55
CA TYR A 9 -12.99 -10.59 6.39
C TYR A 9 -11.56 -10.90 6.85
N ARG A 10 -11.42 -11.99 7.62
CA ARG A 10 -10.14 -12.56 8.04
C ARG A 10 -10.12 -14.08 7.82
N GLY A 11 -9.66 -14.50 6.65
CA GLY A 11 -9.46 -15.90 6.32
C GLY A 11 -8.01 -16.30 6.54
N LEU A 12 -7.65 -16.64 7.77
CA LEU A 12 -6.24 -16.90 8.14
C LEU A 12 -5.71 -18.28 7.70
N SER A 13 -6.56 -19.14 7.13
CA SER A 13 -6.11 -20.39 6.52
C SER A 13 -5.51 -20.15 5.13
N ASP A 14 -4.89 -21.19 4.57
CA ASP A 14 -4.34 -21.11 3.22
C ASP A 14 -5.44 -21.30 2.16
N HIS A 15 -5.15 -20.91 0.92
CA HIS A 15 -5.98 -21.14 -0.27
C HIS A 15 -7.38 -20.49 -0.17
N ASN A 16 -7.51 -19.39 0.57
CA ASN A 16 -8.76 -18.64 0.64
C ASN A 16 -9.00 -17.88 -0.68
N THR A 17 -10.25 -17.91 -1.17
CA THR A 17 -10.68 -17.14 -2.34
C THR A 17 -11.83 -16.22 -1.98
N ILE A 18 -11.70 -14.93 -2.31
CA ILE A 18 -12.78 -13.95 -2.28
C ILE A 18 -12.99 -13.44 -3.69
N GLY A 19 -14.20 -13.65 -4.23
CA GLY A 19 -14.57 -13.22 -5.58
C GLY A 19 -15.92 -12.53 -5.57
N ASN A 20 -16.05 -11.43 -6.30
CA ASN A 20 -17.33 -10.75 -6.52
C ASN A 20 -18.01 -10.20 -5.23
N VAL A 21 -17.22 -9.85 -4.22
CA VAL A 21 -17.73 -9.36 -2.93
C VAL A 21 -17.74 -7.82 -2.90
N LYS A 22 -18.62 -7.24 -2.09
CA LYS A 22 -18.65 -5.79 -1.82
C LYS A 22 -18.64 -5.56 -0.31
N MET A 23 -17.75 -4.69 0.15
CA MET A 23 -17.59 -4.28 1.54
C MET A 23 -17.89 -2.79 1.60
N ILE A 24 -18.94 -2.42 2.34
CA ILE A 24 -19.48 -1.04 2.35
C ILE A 24 -19.88 -0.60 3.77
N ALA A 25 -20.04 0.70 3.93
CA ALA A 25 -20.43 1.34 5.19
C ALA A 25 -19.46 1.11 6.38
N PRO A 26 -18.13 1.26 6.22
CA PRO A 26 -17.14 1.15 7.31
C PRO A 26 -17.10 2.42 8.17
N TRP A 27 -18.16 2.74 8.92
CA TRP A 27 -18.24 4.02 9.63
C TRP A 27 -17.24 4.15 10.79
N THR A 28 -16.77 3.03 11.33
CA THR A 28 -15.85 2.98 12.47
C THR A 28 -14.41 2.73 12.02
N TYR A 29 -13.44 3.19 12.80
CA TYR A 29 -12.06 2.72 12.66
C TYR A 29 -11.97 1.23 12.94
N ASN A 30 -10.90 0.60 12.45
CA ASN A 30 -10.72 -0.85 12.46
C ASN A 30 -11.74 -1.59 11.58
N SER A 31 -12.42 -0.86 10.70
CA SER A 31 -13.23 -1.41 9.60
C SER A 31 -12.35 -1.88 8.43
N ASP A 32 -11.46 -2.82 8.71
CA ASP A 32 -10.48 -3.35 7.76
C ASP A 32 -11.18 -4.17 6.67
N GLY A 33 -10.62 -4.15 5.45
CA GLY A 33 -11.12 -4.95 4.34
C GLY A 33 -10.79 -6.44 4.49
N VAL A 34 -9.74 -6.87 3.79
CA VAL A 34 -9.37 -8.30 3.70
C VAL A 34 -8.01 -8.59 4.32
N GLY A 35 -7.96 -9.63 5.14
CA GLY A 35 -6.73 -10.31 5.55
C GLY A 35 -6.81 -11.80 5.27
N MET A 36 -5.77 -12.34 4.64
CA MET A 36 -5.76 -13.69 4.10
C MET A 36 -4.51 -14.47 4.53
N GLY A 37 -4.61 -15.78 4.61
CA GLY A 37 -3.48 -16.71 4.73
C GLY A 37 -2.73 -16.89 3.41
N HIS A 38 -1.94 -17.96 3.30
CA HIS A 38 -1.09 -18.22 2.13
C HIS A 38 -1.91 -18.62 0.89
N ASP A 39 -1.34 -18.45 -0.31
CA ASP A 39 -1.95 -18.88 -1.58
C ASP A 39 -3.36 -18.31 -1.82
N ALA A 40 -3.60 -17.10 -1.32
CA ALA A 40 -4.91 -16.47 -1.35
C ALA A 40 -5.19 -15.73 -2.67
N LEU A 41 -6.47 -15.70 -3.07
CA LEU A 41 -6.97 -14.94 -4.21
C LEU A 41 -8.07 -13.98 -3.76
N VAL A 42 -7.92 -12.69 -4.10
CA VAL A 42 -8.98 -11.69 -3.98
C VAL A 42 -9.22 -11.07 -5.34
N GLU A 43 -10.44 -11.18 -5.87
CA GLU A 43 -10.77 -10.65 -7.18
C GLU A 43 -12.19 -10.09 -7.33
N ASP A 44 -12.38 -9.21 -8.31
CA ASP A 44 -13.69 -8.68 -8.71
C ASP A 44 -14.47 -8.04 -7.55
N THR A 45 -13.76 -7.38 -6.64
CA THR A 45 -14.28 -6.97 -5.34
C THR A 45 -14.24 -5.45 -5.17
N PHE A 46 -15.29 -4.89 -4.55
CA PHE A 46 -15.31 -3.50 -4.09
C PHE A 46 -15.04 -3.46 -2.59
N ILE A 47 -14.07 -2.64 -2.17
CA ILE A 47 -13.74 -2.43 -0.76
C ILE A 47 -13.86 -0.95 -0.43
N TRP A 48 -14.81 -0.61 0.41
CA TRP A 48 -14.75 0.61 1.20
C TRP A 48 -14.33 0.23 2.61
N ALA A 49 -13.14 0.67 3.03
CA ALA A 49 -12.59 0.38 4.36
C ALA A 49 -12.21 1.68 5.08
N ASN A 50 -12.27 1.66 6.40
CA ASN A 50 -11.83 2.76 7.27
C ASN A 50 -10.73 2.31 8.23
N ASP A 51 -9.86 1.49 7.65
CA ASP A 51 -8.59 0.99 8.13
C ASP A 51 -7.92 0.33 6.91
N ASP A 52 -6.99 -0.60 7.12
CA ASP A 52 -6.30 -1.30 6.04
C ASP A 52 -7.26 -2.05 5.08
N SER A 53 -7.28 -1.67 3.80
CA SER A 53 -8.12 -2.31 2.78
C SER A 53 -7.63 -3.73 2.43
N PHE A 54 -6.34 -3.87 2.16
CA PHE A 54 -5.68 -5.16 1.91
C PHE A 54 -4.51 -5.35 2.86
N LYS A 55 -4.56 -6.42 3.63
CA LYS A 55 -3.49 -6.86 4.52
C LYS A 55 -2.59 -7.84 3.80
N VAL A 56 -1.49 -7.33 3.24
CA VAL A 56 -0.57 -8.07 2.39
C VAL A 56 0.52 -8.72 3.24
N TYR A 57 0.20 -9.85 3.88
CA TYR A 57 1.08 -10.44 4.91
C TYR A 57 1.66 -11.81 4.60
N THR A 58 1.17 -12.47 3.55
CA THR A 58 1.48 -13.87 3.23
C THR A 58 2.00 -14.01 1.81
N ASP A 59 2.73 -15.10 1.53
CA ASP A 59 3.22 -15.39 0.19
C ASP A 59 2.14 -15.90 -0.76
N ASN A 60 2.44 -15.79 -2.06
CA ASN A 60 1.61 -16.21 -3.18
C ASN A 60 0.22 -15.55 -3.21
N MET A 61 0.01 -14.46 -2.46
CA MET A 61 -1.24 -13.71 -2.49
C MET A 61 -1.44 -13.02 -3.84
N VAL A 62 -2.62 -13.18 -4.41
CA VAL A 62 -3.06 -12.53 -5.64
C VAL A 62 -4.24 -11.61 -5.36
N VAL A 63 -4.13 -10.34 -5.72
CA VAL A 63 -5.23 -9.36 -5.69
C VAL A 63 -5.43 -8.82 -7.10
N ARG A 64 -6.64 -8.90 -7.67
CA ARG A 64 -6.87 -8.36 -9.01
C ARG A 64 -8.27 -7.86 -9.30
N ARG A 65 -8.42 -6.86 -10.17
CA ARG A 65 -9.73 -6.33 -10.59
C ARG A 65 -10.56 -5.86 -9.40
N CYS A 66 -9.95 -5.07 -8.53
CA CYS A 66 -10.60 -4.56 -7.33
C CYS A 66 -10.81 -3.05 -7.42
N VAL A 67 -11.84 -2.55 -6.75
CA VAL A 67 -12.10 -1.13 -6.60
C VAL A 67 -12.04 -0.79 -5.11
N VAL A 68 -11.34 0.28 -4.76
CA VAL A 68 -11.11 0.70 -3.39
C VAL A 68 -11.59 2.12 -3.16
N TRP A 69 -12.40 2.31 -2.13
CA TRP A 69 -12.61 3.58 -1.47
C TRP A 69 -11.88 3.53 -0.13
N GLN A 70 -10.74 4.20 -0.02
CA GLN A 70 -10.00 4.28 1.24
C GLN A 70 -10.55 5.45 2.06
N ALA A 71 -11.12 5.18 3.23
CA ALA A 71 -11.61 6.23 4.12
C ALA A 71 -10.45 6.89 4.89
N GLN A 72 -10.70 7.38 6.10
CA GLN A 72 -9.82 8.36 6.76
C GLN A 72 -8.61 7.76 7.49
N ASN A 73 -8.59 6.44 7.69
CA ASN A 73 -7.58 5.73 8.46
C ASN A 73 -7.07 4.51 7.69
N GLY A 74 -5.79 4.20 7.85
CA GLY A 74 -5.16 2.98 7.35
C GLY A 74 -4.76 3.04 5.88
N ALA A 75 -4.19 1.95 5.41
CA ALA A 75 -3.57 1.88 4.09
C ALA A 75 -4.42 1.13 3.06
N VAL A 76 -4.17 1.38 1.77
CA VAL A 76 -4.76 0.54 0.72
C VAL A 76 -4.11 -0.85 0.77
N PHE A 77 -2.79 -0.92 0.76
CA PHE A 77 -2.01 -2.15 0.89
C PHE A 77 -1.06 -2.03 2.08
N GLN A 78 -1.40 -2.70 3.17
CA GLN A 78 -0.64 -2.68 4.42
C GLN A 78 0.34 -3.85 4.47
N PHE A 79 1.60 -3.57 4.77
CA PHE A 79 2.68 -4.57 4.94
C PHE A 79 3.14 -4.70 6.41
N GLY A 80 2.69 -3.83 7.30
CA GLY A 80 3.14 -3.68 8.68
C GLY A 80 2.17 -4.20 9.77
N TRP A 81 2.42 -3.84 11.03
CA TRP A 81 1.78 -4.27 12.30
C TRP A 81 2.45 -5.40 13.09
N TRP A 82 2.56 -6.61 12.53
CA TRP A 82 3.14 -7.77 13.25
C TRP A 82 4.67 -7.74 13.27
N SER A 83 5.27 -8.44 14.24
CA SER A 83 6.72 -8.42 14.52
C SER A 83 7.61 -8.78 13.33
N GLY A 84 7.11 -9.54 12.35
CA GLY A 84 7.86 -9.87 11.15
C GLY A 84 7.00 -10.07 9.91
N ARG A 85 7.66 -10.10 8.76
CA ARG A 85 7.12 -10.47 7.45
C ARG A 85 8.04 -11.44 6.75
N ASP A 86 7.48 -12.60 6.41
CA ASP A 86 8.08 -13.59 5.51
C ASP A 86 7.06 -13.82 4.40
N MET A 87 7.26 -13.14 3.26
CA MET A 87 6.34 -13.21 2.14
C MET A 87 7.09 -13.09 0.82
N GLN A 88 6.59 -13.77 -0.20
CA GLN A 88 7.14 -13.69 -1.55
C GLN A 88 6.08 -13.93 -2.61
N LYS A 89 6.39 -13.58 -3.86
CA LYS A 89 5.54 -13.88 -5.03
C LYS A 89 4.13 -13.29 -4.93
N VAL A 90 4.00 -12.12 -4.33
CA VAL A 90 2.72 -11.40 -4.25
C VAL A 90 2.45 -10.67 -5.55
N ARG A 91 1.24 -10.80 -6.09
CA ARG A 91 0.82 -10.19 -7.36
C ARG A 91 -0.45 -9.38 -7.16
N ILE A 92 -0.36 -8.08 -7.37
CA ILE A 92 -1.47 -7.15 -7.26
C ILE A 92 -1.63 -6.48 -8.63
N SER A 93 -2.82 -6.55 -9.24
CA SER A 93 -3.05 -5.94 -10.55
C SER A 93 -4.44 -5.35 -10.72
N ASP A 94 -4.56 -4.34 -11.59
CA ASP A 94 -5.86 -3.84 -12.05
C ASP A 94 -6.73 -3.37 -10.87
N VAL A 95 -6.18 -2.47 -10.04
CA VAL A 95 -6.87 -1.92 -8.87
C VAL A 95 -7.11 -0.43 -9.06
N ASP A 96 -8.37 -0.04 -8.90
CA ASP A 96 -8.82 1.34 -8.96
C ASP A 96 -9.08 1.87 -7.54
N VAL A 97 -8.23 2.77 -7.06
CA VAL A 97 -8.46 3.54 -5.83
C VAL A 97 -9.24 4.79 -6.21
N ILE A 98 -10.55 4.77 -6.04
CA ILE A 98 -11.44 5.84 -6.50
C ILE A 98 -11.52 7.01 -5.52
N HIS A 99 -11.17 6.78 -4.25
CA HIS A 99 -11.15 7.80 -3.21
C HIS A 99 -10.08 7.48 -2.15
N THR A 100 -9.44 8.53 -1.63
CA THR A 100 -8.59 8.48 -0.42
C THR A 100 -8.97 9.63 0.51
N ASP A 101 -9.63 9.34 1.63
CA ASP A 101 -10.21 10.36 2.50
C ASP A 101 -9.29 10.88 3.62
N TRP A 102 -8.01 10.52 3.59
CA TRP A 102 -7.02 10.95 4.59
C TRP A 102 -6.97 12.48 4.78
N CYS A 103 -7.20 13.26 3.72
CA CYS A 103 -7.24 14.72 3.75
C CYS A 103 -8.63 15.33 3.49
N THR A 104 -9.60 14.57 2.96
CA THR A 104 -10.89 15.09 2.48
C THR A 104 -11.59 15.97 3.52
N PHE A 105 -11.56 15.57 4.79
CA PHE A 105 -12.26 16.25 5.88
C PHE A 105 -11.36 17.15 6.74
N LYS A 106 -10.08 17.32 6.36
CA LYS A 106 -9.08 18.08 7.15
C LYS A 106 -8.78 19.47 6.58
N GLY A 107 -9.23 19.77 5.36
CA GLY A 107 -9.00 21.07 4.70
C GLY A 107 -7.52 21.44 4.60
N ASN A 108 -7.20 22.72 4.80
CA ASN A 108 -5.82 23.25 4.70
C ASN A 108 -4.88 22.75 5.82
N ASN A 109 -5.39 22.09 6.85
CA ASN A 109 -4.60 21.55 7.96
C ASN A 109 -4.41 20.03 7.82
N CYS A 110 -4.31 19.51 6.59
CA CYS A 110 -4.15 18.07 6.43
C CYS A 110 -2.82 17.60 7.02
N HIS A 111 -2.93 16.80 8.08
CA HIS A 111 -1.86 15.97 8.60
C HIS A 111 -2.29 14.51 8.48
N ILE A 112 -1.45 13.69 7.86
CA ILE A 112 -1.69 12.25 7.69
C ILE A 112 -0.97 11.47 8.78
N SER A 113 -1.59 10.40 9.27
CA SER A 113 -0.99 9.50 10.25
C SER A 113 0.15 8.70 9.60
N GLY A 114 1.03 8.10 10.41
CA GLY A 114 2.10 7.22 9.94
C GLY A 114 1.65 5.91 9.30
N ASN A 115 0.33 5.63 9.20
CA ASN A 115 -0.25 4.46 8.55
C ASN A 115 -1.15 4.80 7.34
N ASP A 116 -1.21 6.07 6.93
CA ASP A 116 -2.08 6.56 5.87
C ASP A 116 -1.31 6.65 4.53
N ALA A 117 -1.22 5.56 3.78
CA ALA A 117 -0.60 5.55 2.46
C ALA A 117 -1.21 4.46 1.56
N VAL A 118 -0.98 4.54 0.24
CA VAL A 118 -1.42 3.47 -0.66
C VAL A 118 -0.62 2.20 -0.38
N ILE A 119 0.70 2.32 -0.24
CA ILE A 119 1.62 1.27 0.20
C ILE A 119 2.20 1.70 1.54
N ASP A 120 1.95 0.93 2.58
CA ASP A 120 2.32 1.32 3.94
C ASP A 120 3.05 0.22 4.70
N LEU A 121 3.98 0.64 5.56
CA LEU A 121 4.61 -0.18 6.59
C LEU A 121 4.41 0.50 7.96
N ALA A 122 3.25 0.28 8.58
CA ALA A 122 2.98 0.77 9.92
C ALA A 122 3.37 -0.23 11.03
N GLY A 123 3.28 0.24 12.27
CA GLY A 123 3.46 -0.59 13.46
C GLY A 123 4.90 -1.03 13.73
N ASP A 124 5.04 -2.14 14.44
CA ASP A 124 6.32 -2.57 15.01
C ASP A 124 6.94 -3.78 14.26
N THR A 125 6.84 -3.77 12.93
CA THR A 125 7.44 -4.82 12.09
C THR A 125 8.96 -4.67 12.08
N LYS A 126 9.66 -5.69 12.58
CA LYS A 126 11.12 -5.65 12.82
C LYS A 126 11.90 -6.77 12.12
N SER A 127 11.24 -7.78 11.56
CA SER A 127 11.91 -8.87 10.85
C SER A 127 11.39 -8.96 9.42
N PHE A 128 12.28 -8.87 8.43
CA PHE A 128 11.90 -8.84 7.02
C PHE A 128 12.57 -9.95 6.21
N LYS A 129 11.75 -10.73 5.53
CA LYS A 129 12.12 -11.63 4.44
C LYS A 129 11.06 -11.48 3.36
N VAL A 130 11.08 -10.33 2.69
CA VAL A 130 10.09 -9.95 1.68
C VAL A 130 10.74 -9.86 0.32
N SER A 131 10.21 -10.56 -0.68
CA SER A 131 10.77 -10.50 -2.03
C SER A 131 9.78 -10.83 -3.16
N ASP A 132 10.05 -10.42 -4.40
CA ASP A 132 9.20 -10.73 -5.57
C ASP A 132 7.76 -10.26 -5.39
N ILE A 133 7.60 -8.95 -5.24
CA ILE A 133 6.31 -8.29 -5.14
C ILE A 133 6.08 -7.50 -6.43
N VAL A 134 4.97 -7.75 -7.12
CA VAL A 134 4.61 -7.00 -8.33
C VAL A 134 3.25 -6.37 -8.13
N ILE A 135 3.19 -5.05 -8.27
CA ILE A 135 1.98 -4.25 -8.15
C ILE A 135 1.80 -3.44 -9.43
N SER A 136 0.79 -3.79 -10.21
CA SER A 136 0.66 -3.31 -11.59
C SER A 136 -0.72 -2.75 -11.92
N ASN A 137 -0.80 -1.86 -12.91
CA ASN A 137 -2.06 -1.31 -13.40
C ASN A 137 -2.92 -0.73 -12.26
N ILE A 138 -2.36 0.24 -11.54
CA ILE A 138 -3.05 0.92 -10.44
C ILE A 138 -3.52 2.28 -10.93
N ARG A 139 -4.82 2.56 -10.81
CA ARG A 139 -5.38 3.90 -11.02
C ARG A 139 -5.77 4.49 -9.67
N ILE A 140 -5.39 5.73 -9.43
CA ILE A 140 -5.77 6.49 -8.25
C ILE A 140 -6.44 7.77 -8.71
N GLU A 141 -7.73 7.90 -8.38
CA GLU A 141 -8.55 9.06 -8.72
C GLU A 141 -8.47 10.12 -7.61
N GLY A 142 -8.68 11.38 -8.00
CA GLY A 142 -8.59 12.53 -7.14
C GLY A 142 -7.18 12.87 -6.66
N SER A 143 -7.11 13.46 -5.46
CA SER A 143 -5.87 13.88 -4.84
C SER A 143 -5.39 12.84 -3.84
N CYS A 144 -4.24 12.21 -4.13
CA CYS A 144 -3.61 11.24 -3.25
C CYS A 144 -2.39 11.87 -2.56
N PRO A 145 -2.41 12.12 -1.24
CA PRO A 145 -1.31 12.79 -0.54
C PRO A 145 -0.06 11.94 -0.40
N ARG A 146 -0.17 10.61 -0.37
CA ARG A 146 0.97 9.71 -0.15
C ARG A 146 0.76 8.33 -0.77
N LEU A 147 1.61 8.00 -1.72
CA LEU A 147 1.65 6.70 -2.41
C LEU A 147 2.38 5.66 -1.57
N VAL A 148 3.54 6.01 -1.00
CA VAL A 148 4.40 5.06 -0.29
C VAL A 148 4.85 5.68 1.03
N TYR A 149 4.59 4.97 2.12
CA TYR A 149 5.21 5.24 3.42
C TYR A 149 5.76 3.94 3.98
N PHE A 150 7.01 3.66 3.65
CA PHE A 150 7.65 2.40 3.98
C PHE A 150 8.89 2.67 4.82
N LYS A 151 8.68 2.86 6.14
CA LYS A 151 9.72 3.24 7.08
C LYS A 151 10.05 2.11 8.04
N MET A 152 11.19 1.45 7.83
CA MET A 152 11.63 0.38 8.75
C MET A 152 12.03 0.96 10.10
N ASN A 153 11.62 0.29 11.18
CA ASN A 153 12.10 0.60 12.53
C ASN A 153 13.64 0.46 12.58
N PRO A 154 14.39 1.33 13.29
CA PRO A 154 15.86 1.22 13.38
C PRO A 154 16.39 -0.12 13.92
N ALA A 155 15.60 -0.83 14.71
CA ALA A 155 15.91 -2.16 15.22
C ALA A 155 15.61 -3.29 14.22
N SER A 156 15.09 -2.97 13.04
CA SER A 156 14.69 -3.97 12.05
C SER A 156 15.88 -4.75 11.52
N THR A 157 15.64 -6.02 11.18
CA THR A 157 16.57 -6.93 10.54
C THR A 157 15.99 -7.50 9.23
N GLY A 158 16.88 -7.88 8.30
CA GLY A 158 16.51 -8.63 7.10
C GLY A 158 16.42 -7.78 5.82
N SER A 159 15.49 -8.09 4.92
CA SER A 159 15.36 -7.35 3.66
C SER A 159 13.95 -7.36 3.07
N VAL A 160 13.65 -6.27 2.38
CA VAL A 160 12.52 -6.11 1.46
C VAL A 160 13.12 -5.79 0.09
N THR A 161 13.08 -6.75 -0.83
CA THR A 161 13.77 -6.64 -2.11
C THR A 161 12.89 -6.98 -3.31
N ASN A 162 13.22 -6.46 -4.49
CA ASN A 162 12.50 -6.76 -5.74
C ASN A 162 11.00 -6.44 -5.66
N MET A 163 10.69 -5.17 -5.37
CA MET A 163 9.32 -4.64 -5.50
C MET A 163 9.18 -3.90 -6.82
N HIS A 164 8.22 -4.31 -7.64
CA HIS A 164 8.00 -3.78 -8.97
C HIS A 164 6.63 -3.10 -9.07
N PHE A 165 6.63 -1.79 -9.19
CA PHE A 165 5.47 -0.94 -9.38
C PHE A 165 5.36 -0.60 -10.87
N ASN A 166 4.38 -1.15 -11.57
CA ASN A 166 4.32 -1.05 -13.03
C ASN A 166 2.99 -0.44 -13.50
N ASN A 167 3.05 0.62 -14.30
CA ASN A 167 1.88 1.28 -14.88
C ASN A 167 0.92 1.80 -13.79
N TRP A 168 1.33 2.89 -13.14
CA TRP A 168 0.53 3.57 -12.11
C TRP A 168 0.10 4.93 -12.62
N SER A 169 -1.18 5.27 -12.46
CA SER A 169 -1.72 6.58 -12.82
C SER A 169 -2.37 7.20 -11.60
N VAL A 170 -1.81 8.31 -11.12
CA VAL A 170 -2.33 9.12 -10.02
C VAL A 170 -2.86 10.41 -10.61
N GLU A 171 -4.13 10.72 -10.38
CA GLU A 171 -4.75 11.91 -10.95
C GLU A 171 -4.07 13.19 -10.46
N SER A 172 -3.82 13.32 -9.15
CA SER A 172 -3.00 14.40 -8.61
C SER A 172 -2.34 14.01 -7.28
N GLN A 173 -1.21 14.64 -6.98
CA GLN A 173 -0.55 14.58 -5.68
C GLN A 173 -0.34 16.01 -5.18
N PRO A 174 -0.84 16.36 -3.98
CA PRO A 174 -0.60 17.67 -3.38
C PRO A 174 0.87 17.79 -2.99
N THR A 175 1.43 18.99 -3.14
CA THR A 175 2.78 19.32 -2.66
C THR A 175 2.69 19.95 -1.27
N HIS A 176 3.21 19.29 -0.24
CA HIS A 176 3.28 19.83 1.11
C HIS A 176 4.43 19.18 1.88
N ASP A 177 5.23 19.96 2.62
CA ASP A 177 6.45 19.49 3.32
C ASP A 177 6.21 18.34 4.32
N SER A 178 4.97 18.11 4.74
CA SER A 178 4.59 17.05 5.67
C SER A 178 3.89 15.86 5.01
N LEU A 179 3.67 15.90 3.70
CA LEU A 179 2.94 14.90 2.92
C LEU A 179 3.85 14.37 1.79
N HIS A 180 4.95 13.73 2.19
CA HIS A 180 5.93 13.16 1.26
C HIS A 180 5.83 11.63 1.21
N ASN A 181 6.32 11.06 0.11
CA ASN A 181 6.54 9.62 0.00
C ASN A 181 7.86 9.28 0.69
N GLU A 182 7.92 8.15 1.39
CA GLU A 182 9.13 7.75 2.12
C GLU A 182 9.44 6.28 1.92
N ILE A 183 10.70 6.00 1.61
CA ILE A 183 11.27 4.66 1.67
C ILE A 183 12.51 4.75 2.55
N GLN A 184 12.52 3.99 3.63
CA GLN A 184 13.60 3.99 4.60
C GLN A 184 13.91 2.56 5.05
N GLY A 185 15.18 2.17 4.93
CA GLY A 185 15.70 0.96 5.56
C GLY A 185 16.17 1.19 7.00
N ALA A 186 16.89 0.22 7.55
CA ALA A 186 17.51 0.30 8.87
C ALA A 186 18.93 -0.28 8.85
N ASN A 187 19.71 -0.06 9.90
CA ASN A 187 21.10 -0.51 9.97
C ASN A 187 21.30 -2.00 9.65
N LYS A 188 20.32 -2.85 10.00
CA LYS A 188 20.35 -4.30 9.76
C LYS A 188 19.23 -4.77 8.83
N ALA A 189 18.46 -3.86 8.23
CA ALA A 189 17.39 -4.18 7.29
C ALA A 189 17.44 -3.28 6.06
N THR A 190 17.27 -3.83 4.86
CA THR A 190 17.39 -3.03 3.63
C THR A 190 16.11 -3.05 2.81
N ALA A 191 15.76 -1.90 2.24
CA ALA A 191 14.81 -1.80 1.14
C ALA A 191 15.62 -1.67 -0.16
N SER A 192 15.52 -2.63 -1.08
CA SER A 192 16.40 -2.66 -2.25
C SER A 192 15.75 -3.16 -3.54
N ASN A 193 16.24 -2.68 -4.68
CA ASN A 193 15.78 -3.11 -6.01
C ASN A 193 14.28 -2.84 -6.22
N TRP A 194 13.83 -1.63 -5.87
CA TRP A 194 12.46 -1.22 -6.15
C TRP A 194 12.42 -0.45 -7.46
N THR A 195 11.46 -0.78 -8.31
CA THR A 195 11.34 -0.13 -9.61
C THR A 195 9.93 0.42 -9.80
N PHE A 196 9.84 1.69 -10.16
CA PHE A 196 8.62 2.36 -10.58
C PHE A 196 8.70 2.57 -12.08
N THR A 197 8.00 1.72 -12.83
CA THR A 197 7.94 1.77 -14.29
C THR A 197 6.60 2.37 -14.71
N ASN A 198 6.61 3.43 -15.52
CA ASN A 198 5.41 4.13 -15.97
C ASN A 198 4.52 4.62 -14.81
N LEU A 199 5.13 5.18 -13.77
CA LEU A 199 4.42 5.98 -12.77
C LEU A 199 4.10 7.35 -13.38
N LYS A 200 2.82 7.72 -13.37
CA LYS A 200 2.33 9.01 -13.83
C LYS A 200 1.56 9.73 -12.74
N ILE A 201 1.80 11.03 -12.57
CA ILE A 201 1.06 11.91 -11.66
C ILE A 201 0.57 13.11 -12.46
N GLY A 202 -0.73 13.39 -12.45
CA GLY A 202 -1.30 14.45 -13.29
C GLY A 202 -1.06 14.22 -14.79
N GLY A 203 -0.95 12.96 -15.22
CA GLY A 203 -0.59 12.59 -16.59
C GLY A 203 0.90 12.73 -16.94
N HIS A 204 1.74 13.23 -16.04
CA HIS A 204 3.17 13.41 -16.26
C HIS A 204 3.97 12.21 -15.78
N CYS A 205 4.92 11.76 -16.61
CA CYS A 205 5.84 10.68 -16.30
C CYS A 205 6.81 11.04 -15.16
N ILE A 206 6.90 10.16 -14.17
CA ILE A 206 7.84 10.26 -13.06
C ILE A 206 9.07 9.41 -13.39
N ASN A 207 10.21 10.07 -13.56
CA ASN A 207 11.50 9.47 -13.91
C ASN A 207 12.56 9.64 -12.82
N SER A 208 12.26 10.35 -11.73
CA SER A 208 13.11 10.43 -10.56
C SER A 208 12.28 10.47 -9.27
N PRO A 209 12.85 10.03 -8.12
CA PRO A 209 12.16 10.08 -6.83
C PRO A 209 11.62 11.49 -6.49
N SER A 210 12.42 12.53 -6.74
CA SER A 210 12.07 13.92 -6.43
C SER A 210 10.84 14.45 -7.19
N GLN A 211 10.52 13.91 -8.37
CA GLN A 211 9.36 14.35 -9.14
C GLN A 211 8.02 13.92 -8.52
N ALA A 212 8.05 12.93 -7.63
CA ALA A 212 6.91 12.46 -6.86
C ALA A 212 7.14 12.64 -5.35
N ASP A 213 8.04 13.55 -4.96
CA ASP A 213 8.34 13.86 -3.56
C ASP A 213 8.69 12.61 -2.71
N PHE A 214 9.50 11.71 -3.26
CA PHE A 214 10.07 10.60 -2.51
C PHE A 214 11.32 11.04 -1.75
N SER A 215 11.28 10.92 -0.43
CA SER A 215 12.49 10.84 0.39
C SER A 215 13.01 9.40 0.40
N LEU A 216 14.24 9.23 -0.11
CA LEU A 216 14.97 7.97 -0.05
C LEU A 216 16.01 8.08 1.05
N GLU A 217 15.72 7.46 2.19
CA GLU A 217 16.54 7.58 3.39
C GLU A 217 17.62 6.48 3.46
N SER A 218 18.33 6.41 4.58
CA SER A 218 19.42 5.45 4.79
C SER A 218 19.00 4.00 4.55
N HIS A 219 19.96 3.19 4.10
CA HIS A 219 19.80 1.75 3.83
C HIS A 219 18.76 1.40 2.75
N THR A 220 18.43 2.36 1.89
CA THR A 220 17.75 2.14 0.62
C THR A 220 18.76 1.97 -0.51
N ASN A 221 18.53 1.02 -1.43
CA ASN A 221 19.47 0.72 -2.50
C ASN A 221 18.76 0.45 -3.83
N ASN A 222 19.24 1.02 -4.93
CA ASN A 222 18.72 0.72 -6.28
C ASN A 222 17.20 0.95 -6.40
N ILE A 223 16.73 2.13 -5.97
CA ILE A 223 15.36 2.59 -6.19
C ILE A 223 15.32 3.36 -7.51
N LYS A 224 14.57 2.86 -8.49
CA LYS A 224 14.60 3.36 -9.87
C LYS A 224 13.21 3.80 -10.32
N PHE A 225 13.18 4.88 -11.09
CA PHE A 225 11.98 5.42 -11.72
C PHE A 225 12.26 5.53 -13.22
N THR A 226 11.38 4.99 -14.06
CA THR A 226 11.53 5.00 -15.51
C THR A 226 10.18 5.06 -16.19
N CYS A 227 10.05 5.86 -17.24
CA CYS A 227 8.89 5.82 -18.14
C CYS A 227 9.33 5.54 -19.58
N HIS A 228 8.48 4.84 -20.34
CA HIS A 228 8.69 4.48 -21.74
C HIS A 228 7.50 4.94 -22.60
#